data_AF-A0A2A9F300-F1
#
_entry.id   AF-A0A2A9F300-F1
#
_cell.length_a   1.000
_cell.length_b   1.000
_cell.length_c   1.000
_cell.angle_alpha   90.00
_cell.angle_beta   90.00
_cell.angle_gamma   90.00
#
_symmetry.space_group_name_H-M   'P 1'
#
loop_
_entity.id
_entity.type
_entity.pdbx_description
1 polymer ?
#
loop_
_entity_poly.entity_id
_entity_poly.type
_entity_poly.pdbx_seq_one_letter_code
_entity_poly.pdbx_strand_id
1 'polypeptide(L)'
;RAHAHLAEFQKVKITALDYARNIMEIDPRNAYLYLKKAADNIFERQFSVKEKVGNSERITRFRWVSSATYAKDEGFIELSFTPEVYPHLHTLKNQYTTYKLKNAASLKSVYSWRLYEYAKSWTTYCQEGKSVHVTLENLKHILEWPDTYDWSDAKKRALVPAIKEIGTLSNLDITYKIVKKGRSVHALEFKFVERDQLELDV
;
A
#
# COMPACT_ATOMS: atom_id res chain seq x y z
N ARG A 1 -30.95 -9.04 6.68
CA ARG A 1 -29.74 -9.68 7.26
C ARG A 1 -28.47 -9.35 6.43
N ALA A 2 -28.35 -8.13 5.88
CA ALA A 2 -27.30 -7.75 4.92
C ALA A 2 -26.07 -7.07 5.55
N HIS A 3 -26.13 -6.65 6.82
CA HIS A 3 -25.07 -5.89 7.50
C HIS A 3 -24.39 -6.66 8.63
N ALA A 4 -24.46 -8.00 8.65
CA ALA A 4 -23.79 -8.79 9.70
C ALA A 4 -22.28 -8.94 9.45
N HIS A 5 -21.85 -9.05 8.18
CA HIS A 5 -20.44 -9.14 7.79
C HIS A 5 -19.69 -7.81 7.99
N LEU A 6 -20.33 -6.70 7.61
CA LEU A 6 -20.75 -5.65 8.55
C LEU A 6 -19.94 -5.40 9.85
N ALA A 7 -20.18 -6.26 10.84
CA ALA A 7 -19.68 -6.06 12.19
C ALA A 7 -18.21 -6.53 12.34
N GLU A 8 -17.72 -7.36 11.43
CA GLU A 8 -16.43 -8.05 11.54
C GLU A 8 -15.25 -7.07 11.47
N PHE A 9 -15.33 -6.01 10.67
CA PHE A 9 -14.26 -4.98 10.62
C PHE A 9 -14.55 -3.77 11.50
N GLN A 10 -15.70 -3.73 12.20
CA GLN A 10 -15.93 -2.68 13.20
C GLN A 10 -14.86 -2.76 14.29
N LYS A 11 -14.44 -3.98 14.63
CA LYS A 11 -13.35 -4.27 15.54
C LYS A 11 -12.43 -5.34 14.97
N VAL A 12 -11.16 -5.00 14.75
CA VAL A 12 -10.16 -5.92 14.23
C VAL A 12 -9.16 -6.24 15.33
N LYS A 13 -9.09 -7.52 15.71
CA LYS A 13 -8.10 -8.07 16.64
C LYS A 13 -6.94 -8.67 15.87
N ILE A 14 -5.71 -8.25 16.19
CA ILE A 14 -4.48 -8.76 15.58
C ILE A 14 -3.57 -9.26 16.69
N THR A 15 -3.22 -10.55 16.65
CA THR A 15 -2.26 -11.12 17.61
C THR A 15 -0.83 -10.92 17.13
N ALA A 16 0.09 -10.70 18.08
CA ALA A 16 1.52 -10.59 17.77
C ALA A 16 2.06 -11.85 17.09
N LEU A 17 1.51 -13.02 17.44
CA LEU A 17 1.92 -14.29 16.86
C LEU A 17 1.51 -14.42 15.39
N ASP A 18 0.25 -14.08 15.08
CA ASP A 18 -0.28 -14.10 13.71
C ASP A 18 0.46 -13.09 12.83
N TYR A 19 0.67 -11.86 13.34
CA TYR A 19 1.47 -10.85 12.66
C TYR A 19 2.90 -11.31 12.38
N ALA A 20 3.56 -11.91 13.36
CA ALA A 20 4.94 -12.38 13.21
C ALA A 20 5.05 -13.51 12.18
N ARG A 21 4.18 -14.52 12.26
CA ARG A 21 4.33 -15.78 11.52
C ARG A 21 3.63 -15.78 10.18
N ASN A 22 2.44 -15.19 10.11
CA ASN A 22 1.57 -15.32 8.95
C ASN A 22 1.58 -14.08 8.06
N ILE A 23 1.95 -12.91 8.60
CA ILE A 23 1.94 -11.63 7.87
C ILE A 23 3.35 -11.20 7.48
N MET A 24 4.27 -11.07 8.44
CA MET A 24 5.58 -10.41 8.23
C MET A 24 6.78 -11.35 8.21
N GLU A 25 6.64 -12.60 8.64
CA GLU A 25 7.74 -13.58 8.76
C GLU A 25 8.94 -13.05 9.59
N ILE A 26 8.64 -12.42 10.72
CA ILE A 26 9.63 -11.81 11.63
C ILE A 26 9.72 -12.57 12.97
N ASP A 27 10.81 -12.32 13.72
CA ASP A 27 10.95 -12.81 15.10
C ASP A 27 9.78 -12.31 15.98
N PRO A 28 9.00 -13.22 16.60
CA PRO A 28 7.89 -12.87 17.47
C PRO A 28 8.26 -11.98 18.65
N ARG A 29 9.53 -11.97 19.10
CA ARG A 29 10.01 -11.19 20.26
C ARG A 29 9.70 -9.70 20.15
N ASN A 30 9.78 -9.14 18.94
CA ASN A 30 9.52 -7.72 18.69
C ASN A 30 8.19 -7.45 17.99
N ALA A 31 7.46 -8.50 17.61
CA ALA A 31 6.22 -8.39 16.84
C ALA A 31 5.15 -7.55 17.55
N TYR A 32 5.01 -7.73 18.87
CA TYR A 32 4.08 -6.90 19.66
C TYR A 32 4.46 -5.42 19.64
N LEU A 33 5.76 -5.10 19.77
CA LEU A 33 6.22 -3.71 19.75
C LEU A 33 5.94 -3.04 18.40
N TYR A 34 6.16 -3.76 17.30
CA TYR A 34 5.85 -3.27 15.96
C TYR A 34 4.35 -3.09 15.74
N LEU A 35 3.52 -4.05 16.16
CA LEU A 35 2.06 -3.92 16.11
C LEU A 35 1.57 -2.73 16.93
N LYS A 36 2.07 -2.57 18.16
CA LYS A 36 1.74 -1.43 19.00
C LYS A 36 2.07 -0.12 18.29
N LYS A 37 3.28 0.00 17.74
CA LYS A 37 3.72 1.21 17.03
C LYS A 37 2.86 1.50 15.79
N ALA A 38 2.45 0.46 15.05
CA ALA A 38 1.55 0.60 13.91
C ALA A 38 0.14 1.06 14.34
N ALA A 39 -0.39 0.49 15.43
CA ALA A 39 -1.66 0.89 16.03
C ALA A 39 -1.63 2.34 16.55
N ASP A 40 -0.56 2.74 17.23
CA ASP A 40 -0.36 4.14 17.64
C ASP A 40 -0.37 5.07 16.42
N ASN A 41 0.31 4.67 15.33
CA ASN A 41 0.39 5.49 14.13
C ASN A 41 -0.97 5.66 13.43
N ILE A 42 -1.76 4.61 13.30
CA ILE A 42 -3.08 4.70 12.65
C ILE A 42 -4.09 5.46 13.52
N PHE A 43 -3.99 5.34 14.85
CA PHE A 43 -4.83 6.10 15.79
C PHE A 43 -4.63 7.61 15.66
N GLU A 44 -3.38 8.05 15.53
CA GLU A 44 -3.07 9.47 15.40
C GLU A 44 -3.37 10.06 14.01
N ARG A 45 -3.59 9.22 12.99
CA ARG A 45 -3.90 9.70 11.64
C ARG A 45 -5.33 10.20 11.52
N GLN A 46 -5.51 11.14 10.59
CA GLN A 46 -6.81 11.61 10.13
C GLN A 46 -6.77 11.79 8.61
N PHE A 47 -7.93 11.78 7.97
CA PHE A 47 -8.08 12.15 6.58
C PHE A 47 -9.15 13.24 6.45
N SER A 48 -9.18 13.92 5.30
CA SER A 48 -10.16 14.97 5.03
C SER A 48 -10.85 14.71 3.70
N VAL A 49 -12.17 14.89 3.68
CA VAL A 49 -12.97 14.87 2.46
C VAL A 49 -13.35 16.30 2.15
N LYS A 50 -13.10 16.71 0.90
CA LYS A 50 -13.49 18.03 0.39
C LYS A 50 -14.72 17.88 -0.50
N GLU A 51 -15.76 18.65 -0.19
CA GLU A 51 -17.01 18.66 -0.93
C GLU A 51 -17.31 20.07 -1.40
N LYS A 52 -17.72 20.22 -2.66
CA LYS A 52 -18.26 21.48 -3.18
C LYS A 52 -19.77 21.49 -2.99
N VAL A 53 -20.27 22.45 -2.22
CA VAL A 53 -21.70 22.67 -2.02
C VAL A 53 -22.03 24.06 -2.56
N GLY A 54 -22.58 24.11 -3.77
CA GLY A 54 -22.74 25.36 -4.52
C GLY A 54 -21.39 26.02 -4.80
N ASN A 55 -21.25 27.30 -4.43
CA ASN A 55 -20.00 28.06 -4.55
C ASN A 55 -19.07 27.93 -3.34
N SER A 56 -19.45 27.15 -2.32
CA SER A 56 -18.68 27.01 -1.08
C SER A 56 -17.97 25.65 -0.99
N GLU A 57 -16.75 25.65 -0.44
CA GLU A 57 -16.01 24.44 -0.09
C GLU A 57 -16.32 24.03 1.35
N ARG A 58 -16.65 22.76 1.57
CA ARG A 58 -16.74 22.14 2.90
C ARG A 58 -15.63 21.11 3.05
N ILE A 59 -14.93 21.15 4.17
CA ILE A 59 -13.89 20.19 4.52
C ILE A 59 -14.32 19.47 5.79
N THR A 60 -14.50 18.16 5.70
CA THR A 60 -14.80 17.31 6.86
C THR A 60 -13.59 16.45 7.19
N ARG A 61 -13.23 16.40 8.47
CA ARG A 61 -12.09 15.62 8.99
C ARG A 61 -12.58 14.38 9.71
N PHE A 62 -11.94 13.25 9.40
CA PHE A 62 -12.29 11.95 9.96
C PHE A 62 -11.07 11.27 10.56
N ARG A 63 -11.27 10.54 11.65
CA ARG A 63 -10.27 9.62 12.20
C ARG A 63 -10.33 8.29 11.46
N TRP A 64 -9.21 7.59 11.40
CA TRP A 64 -9.17 6.24 10.84
C TRP A 64 -9.80 5.21 11.78
N VAL A 65 -9.44 5.30 13.06
CA VAL A 65 -9.95 4.42 14.13
C VAL A 65 -10.53 5.27 15.26
N SER A 66 -11.58 4.77 15.90
CA SER A 66 -12.21 5.37 17.07
C SER A 66 -11.57 4.91 18.38
N SER A 67 -10.92 3.74 18.39
CA SER A 67 -10.15 3.25 19.55
C SER A 67 -9.04 2.29 19.14
N ALA A 68 -8.01 2.21 19.99
CA ALA A 68 -6.94 1.23 19.93
C ALA A 68 -6.71 0.65 21.34
N THR A 69 -6.82 -0.67 21.48
CA THR A 69 -6.61 -1.41 22.72
C THR A 69 -5.32 -2.21 22.63
N TYR A 70 -4.52 -2.19 23.69
CA TYR A 70 -3.23 -2.87 23.78
C TYR A 70 -3.26 -3.90 24.90
N ALA A 71 -3.40 -5.18 24.57
CA ALA A 71 -3.40 -6.26 25.55
C ALA A 71 -2.03 -6.95 25.53
N LYS A 72 -1.06 -6.38 26.26
CA LYS A 72 0.33 -6.84 26.26
C LYS A 72 0.47 -8.27 26.76
N ASP A 73 -0.14 -8.57 27.91
CA ASP A 73 -0.04 -9.89 28.55
C ASP A 73 -0.82 -10.97 27.78
N GLU A 74 -1.83 -10.55 27.01
CA GLU A 74 -2.60 -11.44 26.12
C GLU A 74 -2.03 -11.49 24.68
N GLY A 75 -1.00 -10.68 24.39
CA GLY A 75 -0.27 -10.71 23.12
C GLY A 75 -1.03 -10.19 21.89
N PHE A 76 -1.96 -9.24 22.05
CA PHE A 76 -2.72 -8.68 20.91
C PHE A 76 -2.97 -7.17 20.99
N ILE A 77 -3.35 -6.62 19.84
CA ILE A 77 -3.98 -5.30 19.72
C ILE A 77 -5.41 -5.45 19.17
N GLU A 78 -6.30 -4.53 19.51
CA GLU A 78 -7.62 -4.40 18.90
C GLU A 78 -7.81 -2.97 18.40
N LEU A 79 -8.25 -2.81 17.16
CA LEU A 79 -8.57 -1.52 16.55
C LEU A 79 -10.06 -1.44 16.24
N SER A 80 -10.72 -0.35 16.63
CA SER A 80 -12.09 -0.09 16.21
C SER A 80 -12.10 0.96 15.09
N PHE A 81 -12.56 0.59 13.90
CA PHE A 81 -12.63 1.55 12.78
C PHE A 81 -13.82 2.51 12.94
N THR A 82 -13.67 3.73 12.42
CA THR A 82 -14.78 4.69 12.40
C THR A 82 -15.86 4.26 11.38
N PRO A 83 -17.14 4.63 11.60
CA PRO A 83 -18.24 4.28 10.69
C PRO A 83 -18.01 4.73 9.24
N GLU A 84 -17.22 5.77 9.03
CA GLU A 84 -16.89 6.31 7.71
C GLU A 84 -15.80 5.51 6.99
N VAL A 85 -14.93 4.79 7.72
CA VAL A 85 -13.86 3.99 7.12
C VAL A 85 -14.30 2.55 6.88
N TYR A 86 -15.03 1.99 7.84
CA TYR A 86 -15.45 0.60 7.86
C TYR A 86 -16.04 0.08 6.52
N PRO A 87 -16.97 0.80 5.84
CA PRO A 87 -17.60 0.31 4.61
C PRO A 87 -16.60 0.10 3.46
N HIS A 88 -15.49 0.83 3.47
CA HIS A 88 -14.46 0.76 2.43
C HIS A 88 -13.48 -0.40 2.65
N LEU A 89 -13.36 -0.92 3.88
CA LEU A 89 -12.46 -2.05 4.20
C LEU A 89 -12.91 -3.35 3.53
N HIS A 90 -14.22 -3.55 3.36
CA HIS A 90 -14.74 -4.72 2.66
C HIS A 90 -14.33 -4.74 1.18
N THR A 91 -14.39 -3.59 0.51
CA THR A 91 -13.90 -3.44 -0.87
C THR A 91 -12.41 -3.78 -0.96
N LEU A 92 -11.63 -3.42 0.07
CA LEU A 92 -10.22 -3.83 0.16
C LEU A 92 -10.09 -5.36 0.30
N LYS A 93 -10.83 -6.05 1.17
CA LYS A 93 -10.73 -7.52 1.28
C LYS A 93 -10.97 -8.26 -0.03
N ASN A 94 -11.89 -7.76 -0.87
CA ASN A 94 -12.16 -8.37 -2.18
C ASN A 94 -11.08 -8.09 -3.23
N GLN A 95 -10.27 -7.04 -3.05
CA GLN A 95 -9.17 -6.66 -3.96
C GLN A 95 -7.80 -7.19 -3.49
N TYR A 96 -7.64 -7.42 -2.18
CA TYR A 96 -6.42 -7.86 -1.52
C TYR A 96 -6.55 -9.32 -1.05
N THR A 97 -5.94 -10.25 -1.80
CA THR A 97 -5.77 -11.64 -1.36
C THR A 97 -4.57 -11.77 -0.41
N THR A 98 -4.64 -12.65 0.59
CA THR A 98 -3.58 -12.93 1.59
C THR A 98 -2.21 -13.19 0.95
N TYR A 99 -2.18 -13.86 -0.20
CA TYR A 99 -0.96 -14.10 -0.97
C TYR A 99 -0.28 -12.80 -1.46
N LYS A 100 -1.08 -11.80 -1.87
CA LYS A 100 -0.56 -10.48 -2.27
C LYS A 100 0.03 -9.72 -1.09
N LEU A 101 -0.53 -9.94 0.12
CA LEU A 101 -0.04 -9.32 1.35
C LEU A 101 1.36 -9.85 1.72
N LYS A 102 1.60 -11.17 1.60
CA LYS A 102 2.94 -11.76 1.85
C LYS A 102 4.01 -11.24 0.89
N ASN A 103 3.70 -11.20 -0.41
CA ASN A 103 4.62 -10.68 -1.42
C ASN A 103 4.91 -9.18 -1.24
N ALA A 104 3.94 -8.43 -0.72
CA ALA A 104 4.12 -7.02 -0.45
C ALA A 104 4.81 -6.77 0.91
N ALA A 105 4.55 -7.59 1.94
CA ALA A 105 5.08 -7.44 3.29
C ALA A 105 6.60 -7.65 3.38
N SER A 106 7.19 -8.35 2.41
CA SER A 106 8.64 -8.49 2.28
C SER A 106 9.33 -7.21 1.78
N LEU A 107 8.59 -6.29 1.14
CA LEU A 107 9.12 -5.03 0.64
C LEU A 107 9.42 -4.09 1.82
N LYS A 108 10.68 -3.65 1.94
CA LYS A 108 11.14 -2.82 3.05
C LYS A 108 11.00 -1.32 2.76
N SER A 109 11.04 -0.93 1.49
CA SER A 109 10.90 0.47 1.09
C SER A 109 9.44 0.84 0.84
N VAL A 110 9.02 1.99 1.39
CA VAL A 110 7.70 2.59 1.12
C VAL A 110 7.51 2.85 -0.38
N TYR A 111 8.57 3.19 -1.11
CA TYR A 111 8.50 3.38 -2.56
C TYR A 111 8.26 2.07 -3.30
N SER A 112 8.83 0.96 -2.81
CA SER A 112 8.58 -0.37 -3.36
C SER A 112 7.14 -0.80 -3.14
N TRP A 113 6.61 -0.56 -1.95
CA TRP A 113 5.20 -0.83 -1.65
C TRP A 113 4.27 -0.07 -2.62
N ARG A 114 4.44 1.25 -2.74
CA ARG A 114 3.60 2.09 -3.62
C ARG A 114 3.74 1.72 -5.09
N LEU A 115 4.97 1.45 -5.55
CA LEU A 115 5.19 1.07 -6.95
C LEU A 115 4.59 -0.30 -7.25
N TYR A 116 4.67 -1.24 -6.30
CA TYR A 116 4.06 -2.56 -6.42
C TYR A 116 2.54 -2.48 -6.51
N GLU A 117 1.88 -1.71 -5.63
CA GLU A 117 0.43 -1.48 -5.68
C GLU A 117 -0.01 -0.85 -7.01
N TYR A 118 0.72 0.19 -7.45
CA TYR A 118 0.47 0.80 -8.73
C TYR A 118 0.61 -0.21 -9.87
N ALA A 119 1.73 -0.94 -9.90
CA ALA A 119 2.00 -1.94 -10.94
C ALA A 119 0.93 -3.04 -10.99
N LYS A 120 0.50 -3.58 -9.84
CA LYS A 120 -0.55 -4.61 -9.75
C LYS A 120 -1.91 -4.14 -10.26
N SER A 121 -2.19 -2.83 -10.22
CA SER A 121 -3.42 -2.27 -10.78
C SER A 121 -3.43 -2.30 -12.32
N TRP A 122 -2.27 -2.50 -12.95
CA TRP A 122 -2.10 -2.44 -14.39
C TRP A 122 -1.52 -3.73 -15.02
N THR A 123 -1.32 -4.80 -14.25
CA THR A 123 -0.75 -6.06 -14.77
C THR A 123 -1.60 -6.65 -15.88
N THR A 124 -2.92 -6.78 -15.70
CA THR A 124 -3.83 -7.27 -16.74
C THR A 124 -3.77 -6.42 -18.02
N TYR A 125 -3.72 -5.09 -17.87
CA TYR A 125 -3.61 -4.17 -19.00
C TYR A 125 -2.28 -4.36 -19.76
N CYS A 126 -1.18 -4.57 -19.04
CA CYS A 126 0.14 -4.78 -19.64
C CYS A 126 0.32 -6.18 -20.24
N GLN A 127 -0.37 -7.20 -19.72
CA GLN A 127 -0.39 -8.56 -20.27
C GLN A 127 -0.95 -8.58 -21.71
N GLU A 128 -1.85 -7.66 -22.05
CA GLU A 128 -2.33 -7.44 -23.42
C GLU A 128 -1.30 -6.72 -24.34
N GLY A 129 -0.05 -6.57 -23.87
CA GLY A 129 1.05 -5.96 -24.63
C GLY A 129 1.12 -4.43 -24.56
N LYS A 130 0.17 -3.80 -23.88
CA LYS A 130 0.05 -2.33 -23.74
C LYS A 130 1.06 -1.79 -22.72
N SER A 131 1.27 -0.47 -22.74
CA SER A 131 2.13 0.24 -21.79
C SER A 131 1.37 1.34 -21.09
N VAL A 132 1.67 1.57 -19.81
CA VAL A 132 1.02 2.60 -18.99
C VAL A 132 1.83 3.88 -19.07
N HIS A 133 1.24 4.92 -19.65
CA HIS A 133 1.83 6.25 -19.67
C HIS A 133 1.50 7.00 -18.37
N VAL A 134 2.52 7.49 -17.67
CA VAL A 134 2.37 8.26 -16.43
C VAL A 134 3.30 9.46 -16.41
N THR A 135 2.75 10.66 -16.19
CA THR A 135 3.54 11.87 -16.07
C THR A 135 4.41 11.83 -14.81
N LEU A 136 5.52 12.56 -14.79
CA LEU A 136 6.33 12.67 -13.57
C LEU A 136 5.55 13.25 -12.39
N GLU A 137 4.64 14.18 -12.65
CA GLU A 137 3.77 14.75 -11.64
C GLU A 137 2.88 13.69 -10.99
N ASN A 138 2.16 12.90 -11.80
CA ASN A 138 1.34 11.81 -11.28
C ASN A 138 2.18 10.76 -10.58
N LEU A 139 3.35 10.42 -11.12
CA LEU A 139 4.22 9.44 -10.50
C LEU A 139 4.75 9.91 -9.13
N LYS A 140 5.04 11.22 -8.99
CA LYS A 140 5.38 11.86 -7.72
C LYS A 140 4.26 11.70 -6.69
N HIS A 141 3.01 11.89 -7.09
CA HIS A 141 1.86 11.64 -6.21
C HIS A 141 1.73 10.16 -5.86
N ILE A 142 1.87 9.27 -6.85
CA ILE A 142 1.71 7.81 -6.66
C ILE A 142 2.72 7.25 -5.66
N LEU A 143 4.01 7.58 -5.79
CA LEU A 143 5.01 7.11 -4.81
C LEU A 143 5.21 8.07 -3.64
N GLU A 144 4.41 9.13 -3.52
CA GLU A 144 4.53 10.31 -2.65
C GLU A 144 6.00 10.69 -2.34
N TRP A 145 6.69 11.21 -3.37
CA TRP A 145 8.11 11.56 -3.25
C TRP A 145 8.20 12.95 -2.61
N PRO A 146 9.24 13.22 -1.80
CA PRO A 146 9.45 14.54 -1.24
C PRO A 146 9.52 15.63 -2.31
N ASP A 147 9.01 16.83 -2.01
CA ASP A 147 9.07 17.96 -2.95
C ASP A 147 10.49 18.38 -3.32
N THR A 148 11.46 18.03 -2.47
CA THR A 148 12.89 18.28 -2.68
C THR A 148 13.54 17.36 -3.71
N TYR A 149 12.87 16.28 -4.14
CA TYR A 149 13.44 15.36 -5.13
C TYR A 149 13.23 15.89 -6.53
N ASP A 150 14.34 16.14 -7.24
CA ASP A 150 14.32 16.22 -8.69
C ASP A 150 14.20 14.82 -9.32
N TRP A 151 14.13 14.76 -10.66
CA TRP A 151 14.05 13.49 -11.37
C TRP A 151 15.27 12.58 -11.11
N SER A 152 16.47 13.15 -10.99
CA SER A 152 17.70 12.38 -10.78
C SER A 152 17.70 11.72 -9.40
N ASP A 153 17.36 12.49 -8.36
CA ASP A 153 17.22 12.03 -6.99
C ASP A 153 16.10 11.00 -6.87
N ALA A 154 14.92 11.28 -7.43
CA ALA A 154 13.80 10.35 -7.39
C ALA A 154 14.12 9.04 -8.11
N LYS A 155 14.77 9.10 -9.27
CA LYS A 155 15.21 7.90 -9.99
C LYS A 155 16.17 7.08 -9.12
N LYS A 156 17.18 7.72 -8.53
CA LYS A 156 18.24 7.05 -7.76
C LYS A 156 17.77 6.52 -6.41
N ARG A 157 16.88 7.24 -5.73
CA ARG A 157 16.51 6.99 -4.32
C ARG A 157 15.15 6.30 -4.16
N ALA A 158 14.23 6.48 -5.11
CA ALA A 158 12.89 5.91 -5.03
C ALA A 158 12.67 4.86 -6.12
N LEU A 159 12.69 5.25 -7.40
CA LEU A 159 12.22 4.41 -8.49
C LEU A 159 13.11 3.19 -8.76
N VAL A 160 14.42 3.39 -8.98
CA VAL A 160 15.33 2.28 -9.32
C VAL A 160 15.50 1.29 -8.16
N PRO A 161 15.68 1.72 -6.90
CA PRO A 161 15.69 0.81 -5.76
C PRO A 161 14.38 0.03 -5.65
N ALA A 162 13.24 0.68 -5.87
CA ALA A 162 11.94 0.02 -5.80
C ALA A 162 11.77 -1.07 -6.86
N ILE A 163 12.12 -0.77 -8.12
CA ILE A 163 12.07 -1.76 -9.21
C ILE A 163 12.96 -2.96 -8.88
N LYS A 164 14.17 -2.72 -8.37
CA LYS A 164 15.11 -3.79 -8.01
C LYS A 164 14.57 -4.66 -6.87
N GLU A 165 14.07 -4.05 -5.80
CA GLU A 165 13.52 -4.77 -4.65
C GLU A 165 12.30 -5.62 -5.08
N ILE A 166 11.37 -5.03 -5.84
CA ILE A 166 10.19 -5.74 -6.36
C ILE A 166 10.59 -6.92 -7.24
N GLY A 167 11.52 -6.74 -8.18
CA GLY A 167 11.96 -7.84 -9.06
C GLY A 167 12.71 -8.95 -8.32
N THR A 168 13.27 -8.67 -7.14
CA THR A 168 13.98 -9.65 -6.30
C THR A 168 13.03 -10.41 -5.39
N LEU A 169 12.05 -9.71 -4.80
CA LEU A 169 11.20 -10.25 -3.73
C LEU A 169 9.80 -10.65 -4.19
N SER A 170 9.46 -10.42 -5.46
CA SER A 170 8.16 -10.75 -6.04
C SER A 170 8.30 -11.34 -7.44
N ASN A 171 7.19 -11.87 -7.97
CA ASN A 171 7.09 -12.37 -9.34
C ASN A 171 6.76 -11.27 -10.37
N LEU A 172 7.07 -10.00 -10.07
CA LEU A 172 6.70 -8.86 -10.90
C LEU A 172 7.94 -8.18 -11.49
N ASP A 173 8.01 -8.17 -12.81
CA ASP A 173 9.03 -7.45 -13.56
C ASP A 173 8.50 -6.09 -14.01
N ILE A 174 9.25 -5.05 -13.68
CA ILE A 174 8.90 -3.66 -13.99
C ILE A 174 9.96 -3.09 -14.92
N THR A 175 9.53 -2.66 -16.10
CA THR A 175 10.38 -1.92 -17.04
C THR A 175 9.73 -0.59 -17.39
N TYR A 176 10.55 0.40 -17.77
CA TYR A 176 10.04 1.68 -18.21
C TYR A 176 10.88 2.33 -19.30
N LYS A 177 10.24 3.16 -20.11
CA LYS A 177 10.88 4.08 -21.04
C LYS A 177 10.63 5.52 -20.62
N ILE A 178 11.60 6.38 -20.90
CA ILE A 178 11.52 7.80 -20.59
C ILE A 178 10.90 8.53 -21.79
N VAL A 179 9.82 9.26 -21.56
CA VAL A 179 9.22 10.19 -22.52
C VAL A 179 9.68 11.61 -22.18
N LYS A 180 10.41 12.23 -23.11
CA LYS A 180 10.95 13.58 -22.94
C LYS A 180 10.04 14.63 -23.57
N LYS A 181 10.06 15.84 -23.01
CA LYS A 181 9.51 17.05 -23.63
C LYS A 181 10.60 18.10 -23.69
N GLY A 182 11.25 18.21 -24.85
CA GLY A 182 12.51 18.97 -24.98
C GLY A 182 13.65 18.28 -24.21
N ARG A 183 14.32 19.02 -23.33
CA ARG A 183 15.44 18.48 -22.52
C ARG A 183 15.01 17.80 -21.23
N SER A 184 13.79 18.06 -20.74
CA SER A 184 13.30 17.50 -19.48
C SER A 184 12.58 16.16 -19.70
N VAL A 185 12.64 15.31 -18.68
CA VAL A 185 11.79 14.12 -18.60
C VAL A 185 10.38 14.59 -18.27
N HIS A 186 9.40 14.14 -19.06
CA HIS A 186 8.00 14.53 -18.90
C HIS A 186 7.17 13.41 -18.29
N ALA A 187 7.37 12.19 -18.77
CA ALA A 187 6.59 11.03 -18.37
C ALA A 187 7.42 9.74 -18.50
N LEU A 188 6.90 8.66 -17.92
CA LEU A 188 7.40 7.32 -18.09
C LEU A 188 6.32 6.45 -18.76
N GLU A 189 6.76 5.53 -19.60
CA GLU A 189 5.93 4.44 -20.14
C GLU A 189 6.34 3.15 -19.45
N PHE A 190 5.51 2.68 -18.53
CA PHE A 190 5.75 1.44 -17.79
C PHE A 190 5.19 0.23 -18.52
N LYS A 191 5.89 -0.90 -18.34
CA LYS A 191 5.34 -2.24 -18.54
C LYS A 191 5.52 -3.04 -17.26
N PHE A 192 4.43 -3.67 -16.84
CA PHE A 192 4.37 -4.52 -15.66
C PHE A 192 4.04 -5.94 -16.09
N VAL A 193 4.95 -6.88 -15.89
CA VAL A 193 4.79 -8.27 -16.34
C VAL A 193 4.92 -9.18 -15.15
N GLU A 194 3.89 -9.99 -14.88
CA GLU A 194 3.99 -11.08 -13.92
C GLU A 194 4.71 -12.24 -14.58
N ARG A 195 5.77 -12.73 -13.94
CA ARG A 195 6.41 -13.99 -14.33
C ARG A 195 5.52 -15.14 -13.89
N ASP A 196 5.37 -16.12 -14.78
CA ASP A 196 4.80 -17.41 -14.41
C ASP A 196 5.64 -17.99 -13.28
N GLN A 197 4.95 -18.44 -12.24
CA GLN A 197 5.59 -19.01 -11.06
C GLN A 197 6.29 -20.30 -11.50
N LEU A 198 7.63 -20.32 -11.50
CA LEU A 198 8.34 -21.59 -11.37
C LEU A 198 7.90 -22.15 -10.03
N GLU A 199 7.34 -23.36 -10.04
CA GLU A 199 7.10 -24.12 -8.82
C GLU A 199 8.38 -24.07 -8.00
N LEU A 200 8.26 -23.56 -6.77
CA LEU A 200 9.33 -23.73 -5.80
C LEU A 200 9.40 -25.24 -5.56
N ASP A 201 10.43 -25.89 -6.09
CA ASP A 201 10.84 -27.21 -5.63
C ASP A 201 11.04 -27.12 -4.11
N VAL A 202 10.06 -27.63 -3.36
CA VAL A 202 10.13 -27.90 -1.92
C VAL A 202 9.97 -29.40 -1.74
#